data_AF-A0A925J9J6-F1
#
_entry.id   AF-A0A925J9J6-F1
#
_cell.length_a   1.000
_cell.length_b   1.000
_cell.length_c   1.000
_cell.angle_alpha   90.00
_cell.angle_beta   90.00
_cell.angle_gamma   90.00
#
_symmetry.space_group_name_H-M   'P 1'
#
loop_
_entity.id
_entity.type
_entity.pdbx_description
1 polymer ?
#
loop_
_entity_poly.entity_id
_entity_poly.type
_entity_poly.pdbx_seq_one_letter_code
_entity_poly.pdbx_strand_id
1 'polypeptide(L)'
;MFKFFRFLKNVCLLGRRLTANEVLQAEEKYSIKFTQEGPERYITYYEGDREANIIAEYSFLNDVTLFTDSFRKWQKPYGEELTEFDFQKVKNRVARYFACWGGAVVINETALPTLEDFIKGLQDAGIPYEEVGDGIIKYTADIDEERNRKGGFFNP
;
A
#
# COMPACT_ATOMS: atom_id res chain seq x y z
N MET A 1 -17.94 -20.29 -5.04
CA MET A 1 -19.01 -20.19 -4.02
C MET A 1 -18.48 -19.81 -2.63
N PHE A 2 -17.54 -20.56 -2.03
CA PHE A 2 -16.99 -20.26 -0.69
C PHE A 2 -16.40 -18.84 -0.50
N LYS A 3 -15.68 -18.30 -1.49
CA LYS A 3 -15.08 -16.96 -1.42
C LYS A 3 -16.12 -15.83 -1.36
N PHE A 4 -17.28 -16.01 -2.00
CA PHE A 4 -18.38 -15.03 -2.02
C PHE A 4 -19.14 -14.98 -0.69
N PHE A 5 -19.40 -16.14 -0.07
CA PHE A 5 -19.96 -16.19 1.29
C PHE A 5 -18.99 -15.60 2.33
N ARG A 6 -17.68 -15.84 2.18
CA ARG A 6 -16.64 -15.20 3.01
C ARG A 6 -16.69 -13.67 2.87
N PHE A 7 -16.81 -13.17 1.64
CA PHE A 7 -16.95 -11.75 1.34
C PHE A 7 -18.18 -11.13 2.01
N LEU A 8 -19.38 -11.70 1.81
CA LEU A 8 -20.63 -11.23 2.44
C LEU A 8 -20.54 -11.21 3.98
N LYS A 9 -20.01 -12.28 4.58
CA LYS A 9 -19.78 -12.36 6.03
C LYS A 9 -18.84 -11.25 6.51
N ASN A 10 -17.77 -10.99 5.77
CA ASN A 10 -16.80 -9.94 6.11
C ASN A 10 -17.43 -8.54 6.00
N VAL A 11 -18.25 -8.28 4.99
CA VAL A 11 -18.98 -7.00 4.86
C VAL A 11 -19.93 -6.79 6.04
N CYS A 12 -20.72 -7.80 6.42
CA CYS A 12 -21.64 -7.69 7.56
C CYS A 12 -20.93 -7.48 8.91
N LEU A 13 -19.71 -8.01 9.07
CA LEU A 13 -18.93 -7.90 10.31
C LEU A 13 -17.98 -6.69 10.31
N LEU A 14 -17.75 -6.05 9.16
CA LEU A 14 -16.78 -4.98 8.99
C LEU A 14 -17.05 -3.82 9.95
N GLY A 15 -18.29 -3.30 9.94
CA GLY A 15 -18.67 -2.17 10.79
C GLY A 15 -18.40 -2.45 12.27
N ARG A 16 -18.82 -3.62 12.77
CA ARG A 16 -18.58 -4.01 14.16
C ARG A 16 -17.09 -4.14 14.51
N ARG A 17 -16.28 -4.69 13.59
CA ARG A 17 -14.82 -4.83 13.79
C ARG A 17 -14.13 -3.47 13.80
N LEU A 18 -14.51 -2.57 12.89
CA LEU A 18 -13.99 -1.22 12.84
C LEU A 18 -14.35 -0.44 14.11
N THR A 19 -15.60 -0.49 14.58
CA THR A 19 -16.01 0.17 15.84
C THR A 19 -15.24 -0.39 17.05
N ALA A 20 -15.05 -1.71 17.13
CA ALA A 20 -14.25 -2.29 18.21
C ALA A 20 -12.78 -1.82 18.15
N ASN A 21 -12.23 -1.66 16.94
CA ASN A 21 -10.87 -1.17 16.75
C ASN A 21 -10.75 0.36 16.97
N GLU A 22 -11.82 1.13 16.80
CA GLU A 22 -11.88 2.56 17.18
C GLU A 22 -11.81 2.74 18.70
N VAL A 23 -12.47 1.87 19.47
CA VAL A 23 -12.37 1.86 20.94
C VAL A 23 -10.92 1.58 21.37
N LEU A 24 -10.28 0.56 20.79
CA LEU A 24 -8.88 0.24 21.09
C LEU A 24 -7.91 1.36 20.68
N GLN A 25 -8.19 2.04 19.56
CA GLN A 25 -7.44 3.23 19.14
C GLN A 25 -7.49 4.35 20.19
N ALA A 26 -8.68 4.62 20.73
CA ALA A 26 -8.85 5.61 21.78
C ALA A 26 -8.15 5.21 23.09
N GLU A 27 -8.26 3.95 23.52
CA GLU A 27 -7.61 3.42 24.72
C GLU A 27 -6.07 3.49 24.63
N GLU A 28 -5.53 3.11 23.48
CA GLU A 28 -4.09 3.08 23.22
C GLU A 28 -3.53 4.41 22.68
N LYS A 29 -4.36 5.46 22.60
CA LYS A 29 -4.01 6.83 22.18
C LYS A 29 -3.34 6.94 20.80
N TYR A 30 -3.85 6.18 19.82
CA TYR A 30 -3.40 6.27 18.43
C TYR A 30 -4.61 6.36 17.49
N SER A 31 -4.38 6.75 16.24
CA SER A 31 -5.42 6.67 15.21
C SER A 31 -4.85 6.25 13.86
N ILE A 32 -5.66 5.54 13.07
CA ILE A 32 -5.34 5.16 11.70
C ILE A 32 -6.41 5.76 10.79
N LYS A 33 -5.98 6.55 9.81
CA LYS A 33 -6.87 7.14 8.80
C LYS A 33 -6.55 6.58 7.43
N PHE A 34 -7.60 6.28 6.67
CA PHE A 34 -7.47 5.91 5.28
C PHE A 34 -7.40 7.19 4.45
N THR A 35 -6.34 7.36 3.68
CA THR A 35 -6.15 8.56 2.86
C THR A 35 -6.14 8.12 1.41
N GLN A 36 -7.03 8.68 0.59
CA GLN A 36 -7.14 8.35 -0.85
C GLN A 36 -6.37 9.33 -1.74
N GLU A 37 -5.50 10.16 -1.16
CA GLU A 37 -4.84 11.24 -1.89
C GLU A 37 -3.56 10.74 -2.61
N GLY A 38 -3.71 10.11 -3.76
CA GLY A 38 -2.57 9.73 -4.62
C GLY A 38 -2.79 8.45 -5.43
N PRO A 39 -1.86 8.09 -6.33
CA PRO A 39 -1.89 6.82 -7.07
C PRO A 39 -1.65 5.61 -6.15
N GLU A 40 -0.97 5.83 -5.03
CA GLU A 40 -0.71 4.82 -3.99
C GLU A 40 -1.78 4.89 -2.90
N ARG A 41 -2.29 3.74 -2.47
CA ARG A 41 -3.21 3.67 -1.33
C ARG A 41 -2.39 3.60 -0.05
N TYR A 42 -2.32 4.71 0.68
CA TYR A 42 -1.70 4.75 1.99
C TYR A 42 -2.74 4.88 3.10
N ILE A 43 -2.35 4.40 4.27
CA ILE A 43 -2.97 4.81 5.52
C ILE A 43 -1.99 5.68 6.28
N THR A 44 -2.52 6.60 7.08
CA THR A 44 -1.71 7.40 7.98
C THR A 44 -1.97 6.98 9.41
N TYR A 45 -0.90 6.58 10.10
CA TYR A 45 -0.88 6.28 11.52
C TYR A 45 -0.46 7.52 12.31
N TYR A 46 -1.22 7.85 13.35
CA TYR A 46 -0.95 8.96 14.25
C TYR A 46 -0.82 8.47 15.70
N GLU A 47 0.18 8.94 16.43
CA GLU A 47 0.37 8.71 17.86
C GLU A 47 0.91 9.97 18.52
N GLY A 48 0.03 10.73 19.20
CA GLY A 48 0.37 12.08 19.68
C GLY A 48 0.71 13.01 18.51
N ASP A 49 1.90 13.61 18.56
CA ASP A 49 2.42 14.49 17.51
C ASP A 49 3.19 13.73 16.40
N ARG A 50 3.24 12.39 16.48
CA ARG A 50 3.94 11.55 15.52
C ARG A 50 3.04 11.05 14.41
N GLU A 51 3.56 11.02 13.19
CA GLU A 51 2.84 10.61 11.98
C GLU A 51 3.69 9.63 11.16
N ALA A 52 3.13 8.49 10.75
CA ALA A 52 3.77 7.55 9.84
C ALA A 52 2.81 7.20 8.69
N ASN A 53 3.30 7.33 7.45
CA ASN A 53 2.55 6.92 6.26
C ASN A 53 2.93 5.47 5.92
N ILE A 54 1.92 4.64 5.72
CA ILE A 54 2.10 3.20 5.49
C ILE A 54 1.48 2.86 4.17
N ILE A 55 2.29 2.30 3.28
CA ILE A 55 1.85 1.81 1.98
C ILE A 55 1.21 0.44 2.18
N ALA A 56 -0.01 0.29 1.66
CA ALA A 56 -0.76 -0.96 1.73
C ALA A 56 -1.43 -1.25 0.39
N GLU A 57 -1.27 -2.48 -0.11
CA GLU A 57 -1.98 -2.94 -1.31
C GLU A 57 -3.23 -3.72 -0.90
N TYR A 58 -4.32 -3.50 -1.62
CA TYR A 58 -5.61 -4.12 -1.36
C TYR A 58 -6.01 -4.98 -2.55
N SER A 59 -6.22 -6.28 -2.33
CA SER A 59 -6.77 -7.15 -3.34
C SER A 59 -8.30 -7.10 -3.37
N PHE A 60 -8.88 -7.53 -4.49
CA PHE A 60 -10.33 -7.58 -4.72
C PHE A 60 -11.10 -8.45 -3.70
N LEU A 61 -10.42 -9.29 -2.92
CA LEU A 61 -11.03 -10.24 -1.98
C LEU A 61 -10.69 -9.96 -0.50
N ASN A 62 -10.33 -8.70 -0.20
CA ASN A 62 -9.96 -8.15 1.11
C ASN A 62 -8.60 -8.58 1.68
N ASP A 63 -7.75 -9.23 0.88
CA ASP A 63 -6.39 -9.51 1.34
C ASP A 63 -5.57 -8.21 1.25
N VAL A 64 -4.78 -7.93 2.29
CA VAL A 64 -3.98 -6.72 2.42
C VAL A 64 -2.51 -7.10 2.50
N THR A 65 -1.68 -6.49 1.66
CA THR A 65 -0.22 -6.58 1.76
C THR A 65 0.31 -5.32 2.40
N LEU A 66 1.02 -5.46 3.52
CA LEU A 66 1.68 -4.35 4.21
C LEU A 66 3.15 -4.33 3.89
N PHE A 67 3.63 -3.21 3.35
CA PHE A 67 5.03 -3.01 3.02
C PHE A 67 5.74 -2.35 4.19
N THR A 68 6.50 -3.13 4.97
CA THR A 68 7.02 -2.63 6.25
C THR A 68 8.12 -1.59 6.12
N ASP A 69 8.81 -1.59 4.97
CA ASP A 69 9.83 -0.59 4.69
C ASP A 69 9.25 0.82 4.50
N SER A 70 7.96 0.95 4.18
CA SER A 70 7.29 2.24 4.04
C SER A 70 7.21 3.06 5.34
N PHE A 71 7.36 2.42 6.51
CA PHE A 71 7.16 3.07 7.82
C PHE A 71 8.32 2.90 8.80
N ARG A 72 9.54 2.71 8.32
CA ARG A 72 10.74 2.72 9.19
C ARG A 72 11.08 4.10 9.74
N LYS A 73 10.46 5.16 9.21
CA LYS A 73 10.67 6.55 9.64
C LYS A 73 9.33 7.22 9.92
N TRP A 74 9.33 8.10 10.90
CA TRP A 74 8.25 9.04 11.13
C TRP A 74 8.27 10.11 10.03
N GLN A 75 7.10 10.37 9.46
CA GLN A 75 6.86 11.51 8.58
C GLN A 75 6.78 12.81 9.40
N LYS A 76 6.32 12.73 10.66
CA LYS A 76 6.42 13.80 11.65
C LYS A 76 6.83 13.23 13.02
N PRO A 77 7.79 13.85 13.73
CA PRO A 77 8.76 14.81 13.18
C PRO A 77 9.58 14.15 12.06
N TYR A 78 9.92 14.94 11.02
CA TYR A 78 10.39 14.39 9.75
C TYR A 78 11.72 13.64 9.88
N GLY A 79 11.74 12.38 9.42
CA GLY A 79 12.96 11.59 9.25
C GLY A 79 13.49 10.92 10.52
N GLU A 80 12.78 11.00 11.65
CA GLU A 80 13.12 10.24 12.87
C GLU A 80 12.87 8.75 12.62
N GLU A 81 13.89 7.91 12.78
CA GLU A 81 13.73 6.45 12.64
C GLU A 81 12.87 5.89 13.77
N LEU A 82 11.98 4.96 13.44
CA LEU A 82 11.25 4.21 14.44
C LEU A 82 12.22 3.34 15.21
N THR A 83 12.16 3.40 16.54
CA THR A 83 12.82 2.40 17.38
C THR A 83 12.25 1.02 17.04
N GLU A 84 13.01 -0.06 17.27
CA GLU A 84 12.50 -1.42 17.03
C GLU A 84 11.19 -1.69 17.78
N PHE A 85 11.07 -1.15 19.00
CA PHE A 85 9.84 -1.22 19.77
C PHE A 85 8.68 -0.48 19.08
N ASP A 86 8.89 0.75 18.63
CA ASP A 86 7.87 1.53 17.92
C ASP A 86 7.49 0.87 16.59
N PHE A 87 8.47 0.33 15.86
CA PHE A 87 8.24 -0.38 14.61
C PHE A 87 7.32 -1.59 14.80
N GLN A 88 7.61 -2.46 15.77
CA GLN A 88 6.77 -3.62 16.07
C GLN A 88 5.38 -3.19 16.56
N LYS A 89 5.30 -2.13 17.37
CA LYS A 89 4.03 -1.57 17.87
C LYS A 89 3.15 -1.05 16.72
N VAL A 90 3.71 -0.22 15.84
CA VAL A 90 3.01 0.32 14.66
C VAL A 90 2.58 -0.83 13.74
N LYS A 91 3.49 -1.77 13.43
CA LYS A 91 3.20 -2.95 12.61
C LYS A 91 2.02 -3.74 13.15
N ASN A 92 2.00 -4.03 14.45
CA ASN A 92 0.93 -4.81 15.07
C ASN A 92 -0.41 -4.07 15.07
N ARG A 93 -0.41 -2.76 15.39
CA ARG A 93 -1.62 -1.93 15.39
C ARG A 93 -2.23 -1.80 14.00
N VAL A 94 -1.38 -1.69 12.99
CA VAL A 94 -1.78 -1.56 11.59
C VAL A 94 -2.26 -2.89 11.03
N ALA A 95 -1.56 -3.98 11.32
CA ALA A 95 -2.03 -5.32 10.96
C ALA A 95 -3.39 -5.64 11.60
N ARG A 96 -3.61 -5.25 12.87
CA ARG A 96 -4.91 -5.37 13.54
C ARG A 96 -6.00 -4.57 12.84
N TYR A 97 -5.72 -3.32 12.48
CA TYR A 97 -6.65 -2.49 11.70
C TYR A 97 -7.04 -3.19 10.40
N PHE A 98 -6.07 -3.70 9.64
CA PHE A 98 -6.35 -4.39 8.38
C PHE A 98 -7.04 -5.74 8.53
N ALA A 99 -6.76 -6.48 9.60
CA ALA A 99 -7.49 -7.71 9.92
C ALA A 99 -9.00 -7.46 10.12
N CYS A 100 -9.41 -6.24 10.49
CA CYS A 100 -10.84 -5.88 10.60
C CYS A 100 -11.58 -6.04 9.25
N TRP A 101 -10.87 -5.88 8.14
CA TRP A 101 -11.40 -6.02 6.76
C TRP A 101 -11.65 -7.49 6.37
N GLY A 102 -11.18 -8.43 7.18
CA GLY A 102 -11.54 -9.84 7.13
C GLY A 102 -10.82 -10.67 6.08
N GLY A 103 -9.85 -10.13 5.36
CA GLY A 103 -8.90 -10.92 4.59
C GLY A 103 -7.60 -11.19 5.34
N ALA A 104 -6.70 -11.92 4.71
CA ALA A 104 -5.39 -12.17 5.26
C ALA A 104 -4.54 -10.88 5.18
N VAL A 105 -3.81 -10.60 6.26
CA VAL A 105 -2.79 -9.55 6.26
C VAL A 105 -1.45 -10.23 6.00
N VAL A 106 -0.88 -9.96 4.84
CA VAL A 106 0.46 -10.42 4.47
C VAL A 106 1.44 -9.31 4.84
N ILE A 107 2.38 -9.62 5.71
CA ILE A 107 3.47 -8.71 6.06
C ILE A 107 4.57 -8.94 5.04
N ASN A 108 4.82 -7.95 4.19
CA ASN A 108 5.91 -7.97 3.26
C ASN A 108 7.08 -7.15 3.82
N GLU A 109 8.13 -7.86 4.24
CA GLU A 109 9.38 -7.29 4.75
C GLU A 109 10.42 -7.05 3.64
N THR A 110 10.11 -7.37 2.37
CA THR A 110 10.97 -6.96 1.27
C THR A 110 10.88 -5.46 1.04
N ALA A 111 12.02 -4.86 0.69
CA ALA A 111 12.08 -3.47 0.30
C ALA A 111 11.05 -3.17 -0.79
N LEU A 112 10.42 -2.00 -0.72
CA LEU A 112 9.64 -1.50 -1.85
C LEU A 112 10.55 -1.59 -3.07
N PRO A 113 10.09 -2.22 -4.17
CA PRO A 113 10.92 -2.38 -5.35
C PRO A 113 11.44 -1.02 -5.76
N THR A 114 12.76 -0.87 -5.70
CA THR A 114 13.44 0.33 -6.11
C THR A 114 13.29 0.50 -7.62
N LEU A 115 13.61 1.69 -8.14
CA LEU A 115 13.74 1.89 -9.58
C LEU A 115 14.69 0.85 -10.20
N GLU A 116 15.76 0.51 -9.48
CA GLU A 116 16.74 -0.51 -9.86
C GLU A 116 16.13 -1.92 -9.89
N ASP A 117 15.29 -2.26 -8.91
CA ASP A 117 14.57 -3.54 -8.89
C ASP A 117 13.55 -3.64 -10.02
N PHE A 118 12.89 -2.53 -10.37
CA PHE A 118 11.97 -2.46 -11.50
C PHE A 118 12.71 -2.61 -12.83
N ILE A 119 13.84 -1.90 -13.02
CA ILE A 119 14.73 -2.06 -14.18
C ILE A 119 15.18 -3.52 -14.32
N LYS A 120 15.63 -4.11 -13.23
CA LYS A 120 16.07 -5.51 -13.21
C LYS A 120 14.93 -6.46 -13.57
N GLY A 121 13.72 -6.21 -13.08
CA GLY A 121 12.53 -6.97 -13.46
C GLY A 121 12.23 -6.90 -14.96
N LEU A 122 12.37 -5.73 -15.58
CA LEU A 122 12.21 -5.56 -17.03
C LEU A 122 13.31 -6.30 -17.82
N GLN A 123 14.56 -6.24 -17.35
CA GLN A 123 15.69 -6.96 -17.95
C GLN A 123 15.51 -8.48 -17.87
N ASP A 124 15.16 -9.01 -16.69
CA ASP A 124 14.95 -10.45 -16.47
C ASP A 124 13.78 -10.99 -17.32
N ALA A 125 12.76 -10.15 -17.56
CA ALA A 125 11.64 -10.47 -18.44
C ALA A 125 11.93 -10.26 -19.94
N GLY A 126 13.11 -9.75 -20.31
CA GLY A 126 13.46 -9.43 -21.69
C GLY A 126 12.63 -8.31 -22.32
N ILE A 127 12.05 -7.43 -21.51
CA ILE A 127 11.20 -6.32 -21.95
C ILE A 127 12.09 -5.11 -22.25
N PRO A 128 12.12 -4.59 -23.48
CA PRO A 128 12.88 -3.39 -23.79
C PRO A 128 12.28 -2.17 -23.08
N TYR A 129 13.18 -1.35 -22.54
CA TYR A 129 12.84 -0.11 -21.85
C TYR A 129 13.81 1.02 -22.21
N GLU A 130 13.35 2.25 -22.07
CA GLU A 130 14.11 3.48 -22.27
C GLU A 130 13.95 4.36 -21.03
N GLU A 131 15.06 4.79 -20.46
CA GLU A 131 15.06 5.76 -19.37
C GLU A 131 14.98 7.17 -19.96
N VAL A 132 13.89 7.87 -19.66
CA VAL A 132 13.68 9.26 -20.01
C VAL A 132 14.04 10.10 -18.79
N GLY A 133 14.55 11.33 -19.02
CA GLY A 133 14.97 12.24 -17.94
C GLY A 133 13.95 12.35 -16.80
N ASP A 134 14.47 12.64 -15.60
CA ASP A 134 13.75 12.64 -14.30
C ASP A 134 13.34 11.24 -13.76
N GLY A 135 14.04 10.17 -14.18
CA GLY A 135 13.85 8.82 -13.64
C GLY A 135 12.57 8.11 -14.14
N ILE A 136 12.01 8.58 -15.25
CA ILE A 136 10.83 7.99 -15.88
C ILE A 136 11.28 6.86 -16.79
N ILE A 137 10.82 5.64 -16.56
CA ILE A 137 11.09 4.49 -17.43
C ILE A 137 9.92 4.26 -18.37
N LYS A 138 10.16 4.35 -19.68
CA LYS A 138 9.22 3.91 -20.71
C LYS A 138 9.52 2.47 -21.09
N TYR A 139 8.50 1.64 -21.20
CA TYR A 139 8.65 0.23 -21.59
C TYR A 139 7.51 -0.19 -22.52
N THR A 140 7.65 -1.34 -23.17
CA THR A 140 6.81 -1.75 -24.31
C THR A 140 5.29 -1.69 -24.07
N ALA A 141 4.81 -2.00 -22.85
CA ALA A 141 3.38 -1.92 -22.53
C ALA A 141 2.83 -0.47 -22.62
N ASP A 142 3.63 0.51 -22.19
CA ASP A 142 3.30 1.93 -22.27
C ASP A 142 3.45 2.45 -23.71
N ILE A 143 4.39 1.89 -24.48
CA ILE A 143 4.58 2.24 -25.90
C ILE A 143 3.36 1.80 -26.71
N ASP A 144 2.82 0.60 -26.47
CA ASP A 144 1.63 0.13 -27.15
C ASP A 144 0.37 0.94 -26.78
N GLU A 145 0.23 1.37 -25.51
CA GLU A 145 -0.82 2.31 -25.11
C GLU A 145 -0.64 3.71 -25.71
N GLU A 146 0.57 4.28 -25.74
CA GLU A 146 0.83 5.56 -26.41
C GLU A 146 0.59 5.48 -27.91
N ARG A 147 0.95 4.37 -28.56
CA ARG A 147 0.76 4.14 -29.99
C ARG A 147 -0.73 4.02 -30.33
N ASN A 148 -1.52 3.39 -29.46
CA ASN A 148 -2.99 3.37 -29.58
C ASN A 148 -3.63 4.73 -29.29
N ARG A 149 -3.06 5.55 -28.39
CA ARG A 149 -3.52 6.94 -28.15
C ARG A 149 -3.15 7.90 -29.27
N LYS A 150 -1.97 7.77 -29.87
CA LYS A 150 -1.49 8.61 -30.99
C LYS A 150 -1.97 8.13 -32.36
N GLY A 151 -2.44 6.88 -32.48
CA GLY A 151 -2.97 6.28 -33.71
C GLY A 151 -4.40 6.68 -34.10
N GLY A 152 -5.05 7.57 -33.34
CA GLY A 152 -6.40 8.08 -33.65
C GLY A 152 -6.44 9.19 -34.71
N PHE A 153 -5.30 9.71 -35.16
CA PHE A 153 -5.23 10.72 -36.21
C PHE A 153 -4.02 10.45 -37.10
N PHE A 154 -4.18 9.59 -38.11
CA PHE A 154 -3.69 9.79 -39.47
C PHE A 154 -4.16 8.60 -40.31
N ASN A 155 -5.25 8.81 -41.05
CA ASN A 155 -5.55 8.08 -42.29
C ASN A 155 -5.05 8.98 -43.44
N PRO A 156 -4.40 8.44 -44.48
CA PRO A 156 -5.12 7.62 -45.45
C PRO A 156 -4.55 6.22 -45.69
#